data_AF-A0AA41RSW1-F1
#
_entry.id   AF-A0AA41RSW1-F1
#
_cell.length_a   1.000
_cell.length_b   1.000
_cell.length_c   1.000
_cell.angle_alpha   90.00
_cell.angle_beta   90.00
_cell.angle_gamma   90.00
#
_symmetry.space_group_name_H-M   'P 1'
#
loop_
_entity.id
_entity.type
_entity.pdbx_description
1 polymer ?
#
loop_
_entity_poly.entity_id
_entity_poly.type
_entity_poly.pdbx_seq_one_letter_code
_entity_poly.pdbx_strand_id
1 'polypeptide(L)'
;LRENIAQDQEKSDSLKTQIQDLNRNIQKMDTKIQQAESTLRDLRKLQDEISTKTTTRSTYYKLQQEQYGALEEENEDTDEELQEWQAKFGEKIAQLENKIQKLGREMEDTVIRLGNLNNANIAYTLEIGKLQHEADEQIKLKHTRDTSIESLFKKHNLGSLPSIPFSDEVAFSLTNRVKTRVADLEKDIQDKKMSNDLELQGLWESYVAANMRYSSLEAQKQAKLTAKEGVIKRMKEKEEERQAAEDQLVKYNLSRIDEREQKL
;
A
#
# COMPACT_ATOMS: atom_id res chain seq x y z
N LEU A 1 -40.15 -171.54 -18.84
CA LEU A 1 -41.18 -170.67 -18.20
C LEU A 1 -40.61 -169.80 -17.10
N ARG A 2 -39.94 -170.33 -16.06
CA ARG A 2 -39.31 -169.50 -15.00
C ARG A 2 -38.16 -168.60 -15.49
N GLU A 3 -37.42 -169.04 -16.50
CA GLU A 3 -36.26 -168.30 -17.05
C GLU A 3 -36.68 -167.13 -17.97
N ASN A 4 -37.78 -167.25 -18.73
CA ASN A 4 -38.35 -166.15 -19.52
C ASN A 4 -38.88 -165.00 -18.64
N ILE A 5 -39.49 -165.33 -17.49
CA ILE A 5 -40.00 -164.32 -16.56
C ILE A 5 -38.83 -163.54 -15.93
N ALA A 6 -37.72 -164.21 -15.60
CA ALA A 6 -36.53 -163.55 -15.08
C ALA A 6 -35.88 -162.63 -16.12
N GLN A 7 -35.81 -163.05 -17.39
CA GLN A 7 -35.28 -162.24 -18.49
C GLN A 7 -36.12 -161.00 -18.80
N ASP A 8 -37.45 -161.12 -18.76
CA ASP A 8 -38.36 -159.98 -18.94
C ASP A 8 -38.31 -159.02 -17.75
N GLN A 9 -38.12 -159.54 -16.53
CA GLN A 9 -37.91 -158.71 -15.34
C GLN A 9 -36.61 -157.90 -15.43
N GLU A 10 -35.52 -158.53 -15.85
CA GLU A 10 -34.21 -157.90 -16.03
C GLU A 10 -34.23 -156.81 -17.13
N LYS A 11 -34.93 -157.07 -18.25
CA LYS A 11 -35.17 -156.07 -19.30
C LYS A 11 -36.01 -154.90 -18.80
N SER A 12 -37.05 -155.16 -18.02
CA SER A 12 -37.90 -154.13 -17.43
C SER A 12 -37.11 -153.23 -16.47
N ASP A 13 -36.27 -153.82 -15.62
CA ASP A 13 -35.42 -153.08 -14.70
C ASP A 13 -34.31 -152.29 -15.42
N SER A 14 -33.76 -152.84 -16.51
CA SER A 14 -32.82 -152.13 -17.40
C SER A 14 -33.47 -150.93 -18.08
N LEU A 15 -34.66 -151.11 -18.65
CA LEU A 15 -35.42 -150.01 -19.27
C LEU A 15 -35.83 -148.95 -18.26
N LYS A 16 -36.23 -149.35 -17.05
CA LYS A 16 -36.54 -148.43 -15.96
C LYS A 16 -35.32 -147.59 -15.56
N THR A 17 -34.14 -148.20 -15.52
CA THR A 17 -32.87 -147.50 -15.24
C THR A 17 -32.53 -146.51 -16.36
N GLN A 18 -32.68 -146.92 -17.63
CA GLN A 18 -32.50 -146.02 -18.78
C GLN A 18 -33.49 -144.85 -18.79
N ILE A 19 -34.76 -145.09 -18.48
CA ILE A 19 -35.78 -144.03 -18.39
C ILE A 19 -35.45 -143.07 -17.24
N GLN A 20 -34.97 -143.57 -16.11
CA GLN A 20 -34.53 -142.72 -15.01
C GLN A 20 -33.32 -141.85 -15.38
N ASP A 21 -32.34 -142.39 -16.10
CA ASP A 21 -31.18 -141.61 -16.57
C ASP A 21 -31.55 -140.61 -17.68
N LEU A 22 -32.43 -140.99 -18.61
CA LEU A 22 -32.97 -140.06 -19.61
C LEU A 22 -33.75 -138.92 -18.94
N ASN A 23 -34.57 -139.22 -17.93
CA ASN A 23 -35.28 -138.19 -17.17
C ASN A 23 -34.31 -137.26 -16.42
N ARG A 24 -33.24 -137.79 -15.82
CA ARG A 24 -32.19 -136.96 -15.21
C ARG A 24 -31.49 -136.07 -16.24
N ASN A 25 -31.20 -136.60 -17.43
CA ASN A 25 -30.59 -135.83 -18.51
C ASN A 25 -31.51 -134.75 -19.06
N ILE A 26 -32.81 -135.03 -19.20
CA ILE A 26 -33.83 -134.05 -19.58
C ILE A 26 -33.91 -132.94 -18.53
N GLN A 27 -34.01 -133.28 -17.24
CA GLN A 27 -34.00 -132.28 -16.15
C GLN A 27 -32.71 -131.43 -16.15
N LYS A 28 -31.55 -132.05 -16.41
CA LYS A 28 -30.27 -131.34 -16.53
C LYS A 28 -30.21 -130.43 -17.77
N MET A 29 -30.89 -130.79 -18.85
CA MET A 29 -30.97 -129.98 -20.06
C MET A 29 -31.96 -128.82 -19.89
N ASP A 30 -33.11 -129.06 -19.24
CA ASP A 30 -34.09 -128.01 -18.90
C ASP A 30 -33.48 -126.96 -17.97
N THR A 31 -32.73 -127.37 -16.95
CA THR A 31 -32.02 -126.42 -16.08
C THR A 31 -30.99 -125.58 -16.84
N LYS A 32 -30.29 -126.15 -17.83
CA LYS A 32 -29.39 -125.40 -18.72
C LYS A 32 -30.14 -124.44 -19.64
N ILE A 33 -31.30 -124.85 -20.19
CA ILE A 33 -32.14 -123.99 -21.02
C ILE A 33 -32.64 -122.80 -20.19
N GLN A 34 -33.17 -123.05 -18.98
CA GLN A 34 -33.61 -121.99 -18.08
C GLN A 34 -32.47 -121.02 -17.71
N GLN A 35 -31.26 -121.54 -17.47
CA GLN A 35 -30.08 -120.70 -17.23
C GLN A 35 -29.70 -119.87 -18.47
N ALA A 36 -29.72 -120.45 -19.66
CA ALA A 36 -29.45 -119.73 -20.91
C ALA A 36 -30.50 -118.66 -21.19
N GLU A 37 -31.78 -118.94 -20.94
CA GLU A 37 -32.89 -117.98 -21.06
C GLU A 37 -32.79 -116.84 -20.03
N SER A 38 -32.33 -117.12 -18.80
CA SER A 38 -32.01 -116.09 -17.81
C SER A 38 -30.87 -115.20 -18.31
N THR A 39 -29.78 -115.81 -18.79
CA THR A 39 -28.60 -115.09 -19.30
C THR A 39 -28.95 -114.22 -20.51
N LEU A 40 -29.79 -114.72 -21.43
CA LEU A 40 -30.29 -113.96 -22.57
C LEU A 40 -31.13 -112.75 -22.16
N ARG A 41 -31.94 -112.88 -21.10
CA ARG A 41 -32.70 -111.75 -20.54
C ARG A 41 -31.77 -110.68 -19.97
N ASP A 42 -30.74 -111.09 -19.24
CA ASP A 42 -29.75 -110.17 -18.66
C ASP A 42 -28.94 -109.44 -19.74
N LEU A 43 -28.52 -110.15 -20.80
CA LEU A 43 -27.82 -109.55 -21.94
C LEU A 43 -28.67 -108.51 -22.67
N ARG A 44 -29.97 -108.79 -22.87
CA ARG A 44 -30.90 -107.80 -23.45
C ARG A 44 -31.02 -106.55 -22.58
N LYS A 45 -31.13 -106.73 -21.26
CA LYS A 45 -31.18 -105.61 -20.32
C LYS A 45 -29.90 -104.75 -20.37
N LEU A 46 -28.72 -105.38 -20.41
CA LEU A 46 -27.45 -104.66 -20.56
C LEU A 46 -27.37 -103.90 -21.89
N GLN A 47 -27.90 -104.47 -22.97
CA GLN A 47 -27.95 -103.80 -24.27
C GLN A 47 -28.85 -102.56 -24.24
N ASP A 48 -30.01 -102.64 -23.57
CA ASP A 48 -30.90 -101.50 -23.36
C ASP A 48 -30.23 -100.40 -22.51
N GLU A 49 -29.51 -100.78 -21.46
CA GLU A 49 -28.72 -99.86 -20.63
C GLU A 49 -27.61 -99.17 -21.44
N ILE A 50 -26.90 -99.91 -22.29
CA ILE A 50 -25.86 -99.36 -23.19
C ILE A 50 -26.48 -98.36 -24.15
N SER A 51 -27.61 -98.70 -24.78
CA SER A 51 -28.32 -97.80 -25.70
C SER A 51 -28.75 -96.50 -25.00
N THR A 52 -29.32 -96.64 -23.80
CA THR A 52 -29.75 -95.50 -22.98
C THR A 52 -28.57 -94.61 -22.59
N LYS A 53 -27.47 -95.19 -22.10
CA LYS A 53 -26.25 -94.44 -21.72
C LYS A 53 -25.57 -93.78 -22.91
N THR A 54 -25.59 -94.42 -24.07
CA THR A 54 -25.02 -93.86 -25.30
C THR A 54 -25.80 -92.62 -25.74
N THR A 55 -27.13 -92.70 -25.66
CA THR A 55 -28.03 -91.58 -25.96
C THR A 55 -27.80 -90.42 -25.00
N THR A 56 -27.81 -90.67 -23.68
CA THR A 56 -27.59 -89.60 -22.69
C THR A 56 -26.21 -88.95 -22.82
N ARG A 57 -25.15 -89.73 -23.09
CA ARG A 57 -23.81 -89.18 -23.34
C ARG A 57 -23.79 -88.28 -24.58
N SER A 58 -24.45 -88.68 -25.66
CA SER A 58 -24.56 -87.87 -26.89
C SER A 58 -25.28 -86.56 -26.63
N THR A 59 -26.40 -86.60 -25.89
CA THR A 59 -27.16 -85.39 -25.52
C THR A 59 -26.34 -84.46 -24.63
N TYR A 60 -25.65 -84.98 -23.62
CA TYR A 60 -24.82 -84.17 -22.73
C TYR A 60 -23.66 -83.51 -23.48
N TYR A 61 -23.03 -84.24 -24.41
CA TYR A 61 -21.97 -83.70 -25.25
C TYR A 61 -22.46 -82.56 -26.15
N LYS A 62 -23.65 -82.71 -26.76
CA LYS A 62 -24.26 -81.61 -27.54
C LYS A 62 -24.56 -80.39 -26.68
N LEU A 63 -25.19 -80.59 -25.51
CA LEU A 63 -25.50 -79.48 -24.59
C LEU A 63 -24.22 -78.76 -24.13
N GLN A 64 -23.14 -79.51 -23.88
CA GLN A 64 -21.86 -78.94 -23.53
C GLN A 64 -21.29 -78.08 -24.67
N GLN A 65 -21.35 -78.54 -25.93
CA GLN A 65 -20.92 -77.74 -27.08
C GLN A 65 -21.77 -76.48 -27.24
N GLU A 66 -23.10 -76.59 -27.08
CA GLU A 66 -24.01 -75.45 -27.14
C GLU A 66 -23.70 -74.41 -26.04
N GLN A 67 -23.45 -74.86 -24.81
CA GLN A 67 -23.07 -73.96 -23.71
C GLN A 67 -21.73 -73.26 -23.94
N TYR A 68 -20.72 -73.97 -24.45
CA TYR A 68 -19.43 -73.34 -24.77
C TYR A 68 -19.55 -72.32 -25.90
N GLY A 69 -20.34 -72.62 -26.94
CA GLY A 69 -20.59 -71.66 -28.02
C GLY A 69 -21.36 -70.42 -27.55
N ALA A 70 -22.36 -70.60 -26.68
CA ALA A 70 -23.11 -69.48 -26.11
C ALA A 70 -22.24 -68.58 -25.21
N LEU A 71 -21.28 -69.15 -24.48
CA LEU A 71 -20.34 -68.37 -23.66
C LEU A 71 -19.43 -67.46 -24.50
N GLU A 72 -19.04 -67.91 -25.69
CA GLU A 72 -18.22 -67.15 -26.64
C GLU A 72 -19.03 -66.02 -27.28
N GLU A 73 -20.32 -66.25 -27.54
CA GLU A 73 -21.25 -65.23 -28.06
C GLU A 73 -21.63 -64.18 -27.00
N GLU A 74 -21.70 -64.54 -25.71
CA GLU A 74 -22.03 -63.61 -24.62
C GLU A 74 -20.86 -62.66 -24.27
N ASN A 75 -19.61 -63.08 -24.50
CA ASN A 75 -18.43 -62.21 -24.41
C ASN A 75 -18.22 -61.44 -25.73
N GLU A 76 -19.15 -60.53 -26.05
CA GLU A 76 -19.08 -59.69 -27.26
C GLU A 76 -17.88 -58.73 -27.24
N ASP A 77 -17.47 -58.24 -26.06
CA ASP A 77 -16.30 -57.38 -25.92
C ASP A 77 -15.04 -58.24 -25.83
N THR A 78 -14.18 -58.09 -26.83
CA THR A 78 -12.86 -58.74 -26.83
C THR A 78 -11.95 -58.12 -25.76
N ASP A 79 -11.00 -58.91 -25.25
CA ASP A 79 -9.95 -58.40 -24.35
C ASP A 79 -9.18 -57.20 -24.96
N GLU A 80 -9.10 -57.16 -26.30
CA GLU A 80 -8.46 -56.09 -27.07
C GLU A 80 -9.28 -54.78 -27.01
N GLU A 81 -10.61 -54.86 -27.17
CA GLU A 81 -11.51 -53.71 -27.02
C GLU A 81 -11.48 -53.17 -25.59
N LEU A 82 -11.51 -54.06 -24.58
CA LEU A 82 -11.40 -53.68 -23.17
C LEU A 82 -10.07 -52.95 -22.88
N GLN A 83 -8.96 -53.43 -23.43
CA GLN A 83 -7.66 -52.75 -23.31
C GLN A 83 -7.66 -51.39 -24.01
N GLU A 84 -8.28 -51.27 -25.19
CA GLU A 84 -8.39 -50.00 -25.90
C GLU A 84 -9.24 -48.99 -25.11
N TRP A 85 -10.37 -49.42 -24.55
CA TRP A 85 -11.19 -48.60 -23.66
C TRP A 85 -10.41 -48.16 -22.43
N GLN A 86 -9.71 -49.08 -21.77
CA GLN A 86 -8.88 -48.77 -20.61
C GLN A 86 -7.80 -47.73 -20.95
N ALA A 87 -7.13 -47.87 -22.11
CA ALA A 87 -6.13 -46.92 -22.57
C ALA A 87 -6.73 -45.54 -22.88
N LYS A 88 -7.86 -45.48 -23.60
CA LYS A 88 -8.59 -44.24 -23.92
C LYS A 88 -9.07 -43.52 -22.66
N PHE A 89 -9.61 -44.25 -21.69
CA PHE A 89 -10.00 -43.68 -20.40
C PHE A 89 -8.80 -43.15 -19.63
N GLY A 90 -7.70 -43.92 -19.59
CA GLY A 90 -6.45 -43.48 -18.96
C GLY A 90 -5.90 -42.19 -19.57
N GLU A 91 -5.87 -42.10 -20.90
CA GLU A 91 -5.46 -40.89 -21.61
C GLU A 91 -6.39 -39.71 -21.28
N LYS A 92 -7.71 -39.95 -21.25
CA LYS A 92 -8.67 -38.90 -20.94
C LYS A 92 -8.53 -38.38 -19.51
N ILE A 93 -8.30 -39.27 -18.55
CA ILE A 93 -8.02 -38.92 -17.16
C ILE A 93 -6.76 -38.06 -17.08
N ALA A 94 -5.65 -38.49 -17.71
CA ALA A 94 -4.40 -37.73 -17.70
C ALA A 94 -4.54 -36.34 -18.34
N GLN A 95 -5.32 -36.22 -19.43
CA GLN A 95 -5.64 -34.91 -20.03
C GLN A 95 -6.42 -34.01 -19.07
N LEU A 96 -7.42 -34.55 -18.37
CA LEU A 96 -8.24 -33.81 -17.41
C LEU A 96 -7.42 -33.38 -16.18
N GLU A 97 -6.59 -34.26 -15.64
CA GLU A 97 -5.70 -33.97 -14.52
C GLU A 97 -4.72 -32.83 -14.85
N ASN A 98 -4.10 -32.88 -16.03
CA ASN A 98 -3.24 -31.79 -16.51
C ASN A 98 -4.00 -30.46 -16.62
N LYS A 99 -5.25 -30.50 -17.12
CA LYS A 99 -6.09 -29.31 -17.23
C LYS A 99 -6.45 -28.75 -15.85
N ILE A 100 -6.79 -29.61 -14.89
CA ILE A 100 -7.08 -29.22 -13.50
C ILE A 100 -5.85 -28.56 -12.87
N GLN A 101 -4.67 -29.16 -13.01
CA GLN A 101 -3.43 -28.59 -12.48
C GLN A 101 -3.08 -27.24 -13.12
N LYS A 102 -3.29 -27.09 -14.43
CA LYS A 102 -3.07 -25.81 -15.12
C LYS A 102 -4.04 -24.74 -14.61
N LEU A 103 -5.33 -25.05 -14.54
CA LEU A 103 -6.35 -24.13 -14.04
C LEU A 103 -6.12 -23.76 -12.56
N GLY A 104 -5.67 -24.70 -11.74
CA GLY A 104 -5.30 -24.43 -10.35
C GLY A 104 -4.17 -23.41 -10.22
N ARG A 105 -3.10 -23.56 -11.04
CA ARG A 105 -2.00 -22.59 -11.09
C ARG A 105 -2.46 -21.22 -11.58
N GLU A 106 -3.23 -21.17 -12.66
CA GLU A 106 -3.78 -19.90 -13.16
C GLU A 106 -4.67 -19.20 -12.12
N MET A 107 -5.48 -19.97 -11.39
CA MET A 107 -6.29 -19.43 -10.29
C MET A 107 -5.40 -18.82 -9.21
N GLU A 108 -4.37 -19.52 -8.76
CA GLU A 108 -3.46 -19.02 -7.73
C GLU A 108 -2.71 -17.77 -8.17
N ASP A 109 -2.21 -17.73 -9.41
CA ASP A 109 -1.60 -16.54 -10.01
C ASP A 109 -2.57 -15.35 -10.05
N THR A 110 -3.84 -15.59 -10.40
CA THR A 110 -4.86 -14.53 -10.38
C THR A 110 -5.16 -14.02 -8.97
N VAL A 111 -5.17 -14.90 -7.95
CA VAL A 111 -5.36 -14.51 -6.55
C VAL A 111 -4.19 -13.64 -6.06
N ILE A 112 -2.95 -14.03 -6.37
CA ILE A 112 -1.76 -13.23 -6.03
C ILE A 112 -1.81 -11.87 -6.73
N ARG A 113 -2.15 -11.86 -8.03
CA ARG A 113 -2.27 -10.62 -8.80
C ARG A 113 -3.37 -9.71 -8.24
N LEU A 114 -4.50 -10.27 -7.83
CA LEU A 114 -5.59 -9.54 -7.18
C LEU A 114 -5.12 -8.89 -5.87
N GLY A 115 -4.39 -9.65 -5.04
CA GLY A 115 -3.82 -9.13 -3.79
C GLY A 115 -2.84 -7.97 -4.02
N ASN A 116 -1.95 -8.10 -5.00
CA ASN A 116 -1.00 -7.05 -5.37
C ASN A 116 -1.71 -5.79 -5.86
N LEU A 117 -2.75 -5.93 -6.70
CA LEU A 117 -3.56 -4.82 -7.18
C LEU A 117 -4.33 -4.14 -6.04
N ASN A 118 -4.88 -4.91 -5.11
CA ASN A 118 -5.57 -4.37 -3.96
C ASN A 118 -4.62 -3.55 -3.07
N ASN A 119 -3.41 -4.06 -2.81
CA ASN A 119 -2.39 -3.33 -2.05
C ASN A 119 -1.98 -2.02 -2.76
N ALA A 120 -1.82 -2.06 -4.08
CA ALA A 120 -1.55 -0.86 -4.87
C ALA A 120 -2.70 0.15 -4.79
N ASN A 121 -3.95 -0.32 -4.85
CA ASN A 121 -5.14 0.53 -4.73
C ASN A 121 -5.22 1.22 -3.35
N ILE A 122 -4.93 0.48 -2.27
CA ILE A 122 -4.82 1.05 -0.92
C ILE A 122 -3.74 2.14 -0.87
N ALA A 123 -2.55 1.87 -1.44
CA ALA A 123 -1.47 2.85 -1.48
C ALA A 123 -1.86 4.12 -2.26
N TYR A 124 -2.49 3.97 -3.43
CA TYR A 124 -2.98 5.11 -4.21
C TYR A 124 -4.08 5.89 -3.49
N THR A 125 -4.99 5.20 -2.80
CA THR A 125 -6.04 5.86 -2.02
C THR A 125 -5.45 6.72 -0.90
N LEU A 126 -4.43 6.21 -0.20
CA LEU A 126 -3.71 6.97 0.82
C LEU A 126 -3.00 8.19 0.23
N GLU A 127 -2.34 8.02 -0.91
CA GLU A 127 -1.62 9.12 -1.57
C GLU A 127 -2.57 10.20 -2.09
N ILE A 128 -3.71 9.82 -2.67
CA ILE A 128 -4.78 10.75 -3.06
C ILE A 128 -5.24 11.55 -1.85
N GLY A 129 -5.48 10.90 -0.70
CA GLY A 129 -5.88 11.59 0.52
C GLY A 129 -4.86 12.62 1.00
N LYS A 130 -3.56 12.30 0.94
CA LYS A 130 -2.49 13.25 1.29
C LYS A 130 -2.46 14.44 0.34
N LEU A 131 -2.50 14.20 -0.98
CA LEU A 131 -2.47 15.25 -1.98
C LEU A 131 -3.70 16.16 -1.90
N GLN A 132 -4.87 15.60 -1.59
CA GLN A 132 -6.08 16.39 -1.33
C GLN A 132 -5.92 17.28 -0.10
N HIS A 133 -5.39 16.75 0.99
CA HIS A 133 -5.12 17.53 2.19
C HIS A 133 -4.14 18.69 1.93
N GLU A 134 -3.05 18.42 1.20
CA GLU A 134 -2.08 19.44 0.81
C GLU A 134 -2.72 20.51 -0.09
N ALA A 135 -3.54 20.10 -1.07
CA ALA A 135 -4.26 21.05 -1.93
C ALA A 135 -5.19 21.97 -1.12
N ASP A 136 -5.91 21.43 -0.14
CA ASP A 136 -6.79 22.20 0.74
C ASP A 136 -6.00 23.21 1.61
N GLU A 137 -4.83 22.81 2.12
CA GLU A 137 -3.93 23.71 2.84
C GLU A 137 -3.41 24.85 1.94
N GLN A 138 -3.03 24.54 0.70
CA GLN A 138 -2.60 25.54 -0.27
C GLN A 138 -3.72 26.54 -0.60
N ILE A 139 -4.97 26.08 -0.72
CA ILE A 139 -6.14 26.96 -0.92
C ILE A 139 -6.31 27.91 0.27
N LYS A 140 -6.21 27.41 1.51
CA LYS A 140 -6.29 28.25 2.73
C LYS A 140 -5.18 29.29 2.78
N LEU A 141 -3.95 28.90 2.40
CA LEU A 141 -2.81 29.81 2.35
C LEU A 141 -3.01 30.89 1.27
N LYS A 142 -3.48 30.53 0.08
CA LYS A 142 -3.82 31.48 -1.00
C LYS A 142 -4.92 32.45 -0.55
N HIS A 143 -5.97 31.96 0.11
CA HIS A 143 -7.03 32.83 0.64
C HIS A 143 -6.49 33.83 1.68
N THR A 144 -5.60 33.37 2.57
CA THR A 144 -4.94 34.22 3.58
C THR A 144 -4.05 35.27 2.93
N ARG A 145 -3.25 34.87 1.93
CA ARG A 145 -2.42 35.77 1.12
C ARG A 145 -3.28 36.85 0.46
N ASP A 146 -4.32 36.45 -0.24
CA ASP A 146 -5.17 37.36 -1.02
C ASP A 146 -5.91 38.35 -0.10
N THR A 147 -6.44 37.87 1.03
CA THR A 147 -7.08 38.72 2.05
C THR A 147 -6.09 39.70 2.68
N SER A 148 -4.85 39.27 2.92
CA SER A 148 -3.80 40.14 3.46
C SER A 148 -3.40 41.24 2.47
N ILE A 149 -3.24 40.90 1.20
CA ILE A 149 -3.00 41.87 0.11
C ILE A 149 -4.17 42.85 0.02
N GLU A 150 -5.41 42.35 0.06
CA GLU A 150 -6.60 43.20 -0.01
C GLU A 150 -6.65 44.21 1.15
N SER A 151 -6.39 43.74 2.37
CA SER A 151 -6.34 44.55 3.58
C SER A 151 -5.27 45.65 3.49
N LEU A 152 -4.05 45.31 3.05
CA LEU A 152 -2.96 46.28 2.89
C LEU A 152 -3.31 47.36 1.86
N PHE A 153 -3.91 46.98 0.74
CA PHE A 153 -4.30 47.92 -0.31
C PHE A 153 -5.42 48.85 0.14
N LYS A 154 -6.44 48.33 0.82
CA LYS A 154 -7.52 49.13 1.41
C LYS A 154 -6.99 50.08 2.48
N LYS A 155 -6.14 49.60 3.39
CA LYS A 155 -5.60 50.40 4.50
C LYS A 155 -4.68 51.53 4.04
N HIS A 156 -3.88 51.28 3.01
CA HIS A 156 -2.85 52.23 2.54
C HIS A 156 -3.19 52.88 1.20
N ASN A 157 -4.42 52.73 0.71
CA ASN A 157 -4.92 53.29 -0.56
C ASN A 157 -3.97 53.03 -1.74
N LEU A 158 -3.47 51.80 -1.86
CA LEU A 158 -2.44 51.45 -2.84
C LEU A 158 -2.98 51.31 -4.27
N GLY A 159 -4.24 51.63 -4.52
CA GLY A 159 -4.92 51.54 -5.82
C GLY A 159 -6.01 50.46 -5.87
N SER A 160 -6.58 50.27 -7.06
CA SER A 160 -7.60 49.26 -7.29
C SER A 160 -7.04 47.83 -7.27
N LEU A 161 -7.92 46.88 -6.98
CA LEU A 161 -7.64 45.46 -6.93
C LEU A 161 -8.57 44.69 -7.89
N PRO A 162 -8.09 43.58 -8.47
CA PRO A 162 -8.96 42.63 -9.14
C PRO A 162 -9.83 41.87 -8.13
N SER A 163 -10.77 41.07 -8.61
CA SER A 163 -11.56 40.17 -7.76
C SER A 163 -10.70 39.00 -7.25
N ILE A 164 -10.85 38.66 -5.98
CA ILE A 164 -10.27 37.45 -5.36
C ILE A 164 -11.01 36.20 -5.90
N PRO A 165 -10.34 35.04 -6.09
CA PRO A 165 -8.94 34.75 -5.81
C PRO A 165 -7.97 35.30 -6.86
N PHE A 166 -6.80 35.74 -6.40
CA PHE A 166 -5.74 36.23 -7.27
C PHE A 166 -4.99 35.05 -7.91
N SER A 167 -4.61 35.19 -9.18
CA SER A 167 -3.58 34.32 -9.76
C SER A 167 -2.25 34.55 -9.05
N ASP A 168 -1.34 33.60 -9.13
CA ASP A 168 -0.04 33.70 -8.46
C ASP A 168 0.80 34.85 -9.03
N GLU A 169 0.71 35.13 -10.34
CA GLU A 169 1.37 36.29 -10.96
C GLU A 169 0.76 37.61 -10.48
N VAL A 170 -0.57 37.68 -10.38
CA VAL A 170 -1.27 38.86 -9.89
C VAL A 170 -0.88 39.12 -8.43
N ALA A 171 -0.97 38.12 -7.55
CA ALA A 171 -0.59 38.25 -6.15
C ALA A 171 0.88 38.68 -5.97
N PHE A 172 1.78 38.13 -6.80
CA PHE A 172 3.19 38.52 -6.81
C PHE A 172 3.38 39.99 -7.24
N SER A 173 2.72 40.42 -8.32
CA SER A 173 2.79 41.80 -8.79
C SER A 173 2.28 42.80 -7.75
N LEU A 174 1.16 42.49 -7.07
CA LEU A 174 0.57 43.32 -6.02
C LEU A 174 1.50 43.40 -4.81
N THR A 175 2.11 42.28 -4.44
CA THR A 175 3.11 42.23 -3.36
C THR A 175 4.35 43.05 -3.69
N ASN A 176 4.85 42.99 -4.93
CA ASN A 176 5.98 43.82 -5.35
C ASN A 176 5.64 45.31 -5.36
N ARG A 177 4.39 45.68 -5.71
CA ARG A 177 3.93 47.06 -5.58
C ARG A 177 3.96 47.54 -4.14
N VAL A 178 3.49 46.71 -3.19
CA VAL A 178 3.59 46.99 -1.75
C VAL A 178 5.05 47.17 -1.32
N LYS A 179 5.93 46.23 -1.69
CA LYS A 179 7.37 46.29 -1.35
C LYS A 179 8.05 47.55 -1.89
N THR A 180 7.78 47.90 -3.15
CA THR A 180 8.32 49.11 -3.77
C THR A 180 7.86 50.35 -3.02
N ARG A 181 6.56 50.43 -2.69
CA ARG A 181 6.03 51.57 -1.93
C ARG A 181 6.65 51.69 -0.54
N VAL A 182 6.91 50.57 0.13
CA VAL A 182 7.60 50.56 1.43
C VAL A 182 9.03 51.08 1.28
N ALA A 183 9.79 50.59 0.30
CA ALA A 183 11.15 51.05 0.04
C ALA A 183 11.22 52.56 -0.29
N ASP A 184 10.27 53.06 -1.08
CA ASP A 184 10.17 54.49 -1.40
C ASP A 184 9.93 55.34 -0.13
N LEU A 185 9.05 54.86 0.77
CA LEU A 185 8.76 55.55 2.03
C LEU A 185 9.93 55.50 3.01
N GLU A 186 10.63 54.36 3.09
CA GLU A 186 11.84 54.23 3.91
C GLU A 186 12.91 55.22 3.46
N LYS A 187 13.10 55.35 2.14
CA LYS A 187 14.02 56.33 1.56
C LYS A 187 13.60 57.77 1.87
N ASP A 188 12.33 58.12 1.64
CA ASP A 188 11.81 59.47 1.93
C ASP A 188 11.99 59.85 3.41
N ILE A 189 11.75 58.91 4.33
CA ILE A 189 11.98 59.11 5.76
C ILE A 189 13.46 59.34 6.06
N GLN A 190 14.35 58.54 5.45
CA GLN A 190 15.79 58.68 5.65
C GLN A 190 16.31 60.02 5.12
N ASP A 191 15.88 60.42 3.91
CA ASP A 191 16.28 61.69 3.29
C ASP A 191 15.79 62.88 4.13
N LYS A 192 14.54 62.84 4.61
CA LYS A 192 14.00 63.86 5.52
C LYS A 192 14.74 63.93 6.85
N LYS A 193 15.12 62.79 7.42
CA LYS A 193 15.90 62.75 8.65
C LYS A 193 17.26 63.41 8.45
N MET A 194 17.96 63.09 7.36
CA MET A 194 19.25 63.72 7.02
C MET A 194 19.10 65.24 6.82
N SER A 195 18.05 65.67 6.13
CA SER A 195 17.76 67.11 5.95
C SER A 195 17.54 67.81 7.29
N ASN A 196 16.72 67.21 8.18
CA ASN A 196 16.46 67.77 9.51
C ASN A 196 17.71 67.82 10.38
N ASP A 197 18.56 66.80 10.33
CA ASP A 197 19.82 66.76 11.09
C ASP A 197 20.78 67.87 10.62
N LEU A 198 20.86 68.11 9.30
CA LEU A 198 21.64 69.22 8.73
C LEU A 198 21.09 70.60 9.13
N GLU A 199 19.78 70.80 9.06
CA GLU A 199 19.14 72.04 9.51
C GLU A 199 19.37 72.29 11.00
N LEU A 200 19.22 71.25 11.82
CA LEU A 200 19.44 71.32 13.26
C LEU A 200 20.90 71.69 13.58
N GLN A 201 21.86 71.10 12.86
CA GLN A 201 23.27 71.45 12.98
C GLN A 201 23.50 72.93 12.62
N GLY A 202 22.95 73.41 11.50
CA GLY A 202 23.10 74.81 11.09
C GLY A 202 22.49 75.81 12.08
N LEU A 203 21.32 75.48 12.66
CA LEU A 203 20.70 76.26 13.72
C LEU A 203 21.55 76.26 15.00
N TRP A 204 22.12 75.11 15.37
CA TRP A 204 23.00 74.99 16.52
C TRP A 204 24.28 75.83 16.35
N GLU A 205 24.93 75.75 15.20
CA GLU A 205 26.11 76.56 14.88
C GLU A 205 25.79 78.07 14.93
N SER A 206 24.64 78.47 14.38
CA SER A 206 24.16 79.86 14.43
C SER A 206 23.90 80.33 15.86
N TYR A 207 23.28 79.48 16.69
CA TYR A 207 23.06 79.75 18.11
C TYR A 207 24.38 79.91 18.87
N VAL A 208 25.34 79.00 18.68
CA VAL A 208 26.66 79.07 19.31
C VAL A 208 27.39 80.36 18.91
N ALA A 209 27.38 80.72 17.63
CA ALA A 209 27.99 81.96 17.15
C ALA A 209 27.33 83.22 17.76
N ALA A 210 26.00 83.24 17.82
CA ALA A 210 25.26 84.34 18.45
C ALA A 210 25.55 84.45 19.96
N ASN A 211 25.60 83.32 20.66
CA ASN A 211 25.92 83.26 22.09
C ASN A 211 27.35 83.73 22.38
N MET A 212 28.33 83.36 21.54
CA MET A 212 29.71 83.85 21.64
C MET A 212 29.80 85.37 21.43
N ARG A 213 29.07 85.90 20.44
CA ARG A 213 28.98 87.37 20.24
C ARG A 213 28.34 88.07 21.42
N TYR A 214 27.26 87.52 21.96
CA TYR A 214 26.60 88.05 23.16
C TYR A 214 27.55 88.07 24.36
N SER A 215 28.25 86.96 24.62
CA SER A 215 29.24 86.88 25.70
C SER A 215 30.37 87.90 25.55
N SER A 216 30.90 88.09 24.33
CA SER A 216 31.91 89.11 24.03
C SER A 216 31.40 90.53 24.27
N LEU A 217 30.17 90.84 23.84
CA LEU A 217 29.54 92.14 24.08
C LEU A 217 29.29 92.40 25.56
N GLU A 218 28.83 91.40 26.32
CA GLU A 218 28.62 91.54 27.75
C GLU A 218 29.95 91.75 28.49
N ALA A 219 31.01 91.03 28.10
CA ALA A 219 32.35 91.27 28.62
C ALA A 219 32.86 92.68 28.31
N GLN A 220 32.63 93.17 27.09
CA GLN A 220 32.99 94.54 26.69
C GLN A 220 32.21 95.59 27.49
N LYS A 221 30.91 95.37 27.71
CA LYS A 221 30.05 96.22 28.54
C LYS A 221 30.57 96.27 29.98
N GLN A 222 30.88 95.12 30.58
CA GLN A 222 31.41 95.05 31.93
C GLN A 222 32.76 95.78 32.04
N ALA A 223 33.67 95.57 31.08
CA ALA A 223 34.96 96.27 31.05
C ALA A 223 34.79 97.80 30.95
N LYS A 224 33.83 98.28 30.14
CA LYS A 224 33.50 99.71 30.04
C LYS A 224 32.92 100.26 31.35
N LEU A 225 32.07 99.50 32.04
CA LEU A 225 31.55 99.89 33.36
C LEU A 225 32.68 100.05 34.38
N THR A 226 33.55 99.05 34.52
CA THR A 226 34.69 99.10 35.44
C THR A 226 35.66 100.24 35.09
N ALA A 227 35.92 100.49 33.79
CA ALA A 227 36.73 101.62 33.37
C ALA A 227 36.10 102.96 33.75
N LYS A 228 34.78 103.11 33.58
CA LYS A 228 34.03 104.32 33.99
C LYS A 228 34.10 104.53 35.49
N GLU A 229 33.90 103.49 36.30
CA GLU A 229 34.04 103.54 37.76
C GLU A 229 35.44 104.00 38.16
N GLY A 230 36.49 103.49 37.51
CA GLY A 230 37.87 103.92 37.74
C GLY A 230 38.13 105.38 37.34
N VAL A 231 37.52 105.88 36.26
CA VAL A 231 37.60 107.31 35.89
C VAL A 231 36.90 108.18 36.92
N ILE A 232 35.70 107.80 37.38
CA ILE A 232 34.96 108.52 38.42
C ILE A 232 35.78 108.59 39.71
N LYS A 233 36.42 107.48 40.11
CA LYS A 233 37.28 107.44 41.30
C LYS A 233 38.47 108.40 41.16
N ARG A 234 39.18 108.37 40.04
CA ARG A 234 40.30 109.30 39.77
C ARG A 234 39.87 110.76 39.74
N MET A 235 38.68 111.07 39.18
CA MET A 235 38.15 112.43 39.20
C MET A 235 37.87 112.89 40.63
N LYS A 236 37.31 112.03 41.48
CA LYS A 236 37.11 112.35 42.91
C LYS A 236 38.43 112.56 43.65
N GLU A 237 39.41 111.67 43.45
CA GLU A 237 40.76 111.82 44.03
C GLU A 237 41.41 113.14 43.59
N LYS A 238 41.31 113.51 42.31
CA LYS A 238 41.83 114.80 41.80
C LYS A 238 41.08 116.01 42.32
N GLU A 239 39.76 115.90 42.51
CA GLU A 239 38.94 116.94 43.12
C GLU A 239 39.36 117.17 44.59
N GLU A 240 39.57 116.09 45.35
CA GLU A 240 40.08 116.13 46.73
C GLU A 240 41.50 116.72 46.80
N GLU A 241 42.40 116.33 45.89
CA GLU A 241 43.74 116.91 45.77
C GLU A 241 43.68 118.41 45.44
N ARG A 242 42.81 118.81 44.50
CA ARG A 242 42.63 120.23 44.13
C ARG A 242 42.13 121.03 45.33
N GLN A 243 41.11 120.52 46.03
CA GLN A 243 40.58 121.15 47.24
C GLN A 243 41.68 121.30 48.30
N ALA A 244 42.49 120.27 48.52
CA ALA A 244 43.60 120.32 49.47
C ALA A 244 44.69 121.34 49.05
N ALA A 245 44.98 121.47 47.75
CA ALA A 245 45.91 122.47 47.23
C ALA A 245 45.37 123.90 47.34
N GLU A 246 44.07 124.10 47.05
CA GLU A 246 43.37 125.38 47.26
C GLU A 246 43.41 125.77 48.75
N ASP A 247 43.10 124.85 49.67
CA ASP A 247 43.17 125.08 51.11
C ASP A 247 44.60 125.42 51.57
N GLN A 248 45.64 124.88 50.93
CA GLN A 248 47.04 125.25 51.17
C GLN A 248 47.39 126.63 50.61
N LEU A 249 46.94 126.98 49.41
CA LEU A 249 47.15 128.30 48.81
C LEU A 249 46.52 129.41 49.67
N VAL A 250 45.35 129.18 50.25
CA VAL A 250 44.70 130.12 51.17
C VAL A 250 45.56 130.41 52.42
N LYS A 251 46.43 129.48 52.84
CA LYS A 251 47.37 129.69 53.95
C LYS A 251 48.55 130.58 53.57
N TYR A 252 48.88 130.69 52.29
CA TYR A 252 49.83 131.67 51.80
C TYR A 252 49.11 133.00 51.61
N ASN A 253 49.56 134.02 52.33
CA ASN A 253 49.04 135.37 52.21
C ASN A 253 49.46 135.94 50.84
N LEU A 254 48.70 135.64 49.78
CA LEU A 254 48.97 136.08 48.40
C LEU A 254 49.05 137.61 48.30
N SER A 255 48.32 138.32 49.16
CA SER A 255 48.39 139.77 49.34
C SER A 255 49.80 140.28 49.68
N ARG A 256 50.65 139.44 50.28
CA ARG A 256 52.03 139.80 50.66
C ARG A 256 53.06 139.52 49.55
N ILE A 257 52.70 138.74 48.53
CA ILE A 257 53.54 138.53 47.34
C ILE A 257 53.33 139.67 46.35
N ASP A 258 52.08 140.09 46.13
CA ASP A 258 51.75 141.26 45.28
C ASP A 258 52.44 142.55 45.77
N GLU A 259 52.51 142.80 47.09
CA GLU A 259 53.21 143.96 47.64
C GLU A 259 54.75 143.90 47.49
N ARG A 260 55.32 142.71 47.28
CA ARG A 260 56.76 142.51 47.07
C ARG A 260 57.16 142.64 45.61
N GLU A 261 56.28 142.27 44.68
CA GLU A 261 56.50 142.46 43.24
C GLU A 261 56.17 143.89 42.77
N GLN A 262 55.27 144.62 43.44
CA GLN A 262 55.07 146.06 43.19
C GLN A 262 56.22 146.97 43.68
N LYS A 263 57.21 146.43 44.41
CA LYS A 263 58.39 147.16 44.90
C LYS A 263 59.71 146.75 44.21
N LEU A 264 59.62 146.04 43.08
CA LEU A 264 60.70 145.83 42.10
C LEU A 264 60.43 146.65 40.83
#